data_AF-G5JH41-F1
#
_entry.id   AF-G5JH41-F1
#
_cell.length_a   1.000
_cell.length_b   1.000
_cell.length_c   1.000
_cell.angle_alpha   90.00
_cell.angle_beta   90.00
_cell.angle_gamma   90.00
#
_symmetry.space_group_name_H-M   'P 1'
#
loop_
_entity.id
_entity.type
_entity.pdbx_description
1 polymer ?
#
loop_
_entity_poly.entity_id
_entity_poly.type
_entity_poly.pdbx_seq_one_letter_code
_entity_poly.pdbx_strand_id
1 'polypeptide(L)'
;MIIITPGIFWKLLVAYLKGSVNIEFEDKNLNEMIDKNYISSETGETFYINGFPIQSSTTKRFITTEGRKAFWKVVFKVFIPSFIGIAGILVTVLKLLIES
;
A
#
# COMPACT_ATOMS: atom_id res chain seq x y z
N MET A 1 -6.04 14.21 -8.11
CA MET A 1 -6.95 13.33 -7.32
C MET A 1 -6.15 12.12 -6.87
N ILE A 2 -6.07 11.82 -5.56
CA ILE A 2 -5.41 10.59 -5.08
C ILE A 2 -6.36 9.42 -5.37
N ILE A 3 -6.14 8.76 -6.49
CA ILE A 3 -6.78 7.49 -6.82
C ILE A 3 -5.83 6.42 -6.29
N ILE A 4 -6.20 5.75 -5.21
CA ILE A 4 -5.57 4.49 -4.78
C ILE A 4 -6.53 3.39 -5.21
N THR A 5 -6.09 2.57 -6.15
CA THR A 5 -6.84 1.37 -6.55
C THR A 5 -6.75 0.32 -5.44
N PRO A 6 -7.68 -0.66 -5.38
CA PRO A 6 -7.59 -1.76 -4.41
C PRO A 6 -6.26 -2.53 -4.50
N GLY A 7 -5.69 -2.66 -5.70
CA GLY A 7 -4.39 -3.30 -5.90
C GLY A 7 -3.23 -2.51 -5.27
N ILE A 8 -3.20 -1.19 -5.47
CA ILE A 8 -2.22 -0.30 -4.84
C ILE A 8 -2.39 -0.33 -3.31
N PHE A 9 -3.63 -0.28 -2.83
CA PHE A 9 -3.92 -0.31 -1.39
C PHE A 9 -3.32 -1.54 -0.72
N TRP A 10 -3.55 -2.74 -1.29
CA TRP A 10 -3.01 -3.98 -0.70
C TRP A 10 -1.48 -4.00 -0.68
N LYS A 11 -0.83 -3.52 -1.75
CA LYS A 11 0.64 -3.45 -1.79
C LYS A 11 1.19 -2.47 -0.74
N LEU A 12 0.55 -1.31 -0.59
CA LEU A 12 0.91 -0.34 0.44
C LEU A 12 0.66 -0.87 1.85
N LEU A 13 -0.42 -1.63 2.08
CA LEU A 13 -0.66 -2.27 3.37
C LEU A 13 0.46 -3.29 3.70
N VAL A 14 0.81 -4.17 2.75
CA VAL A 14 1.88 -5.14 2.96
C VAL A 14 3.20 -4.44 3.25
N ALA A 15 3.54 -3.41 2.46
CA ALA A 15 4.76 -2.62 2.66
C ALA A 15 4.74 -1.85 3.99
N TYR A 16 3.58 -1.37 4.44
CA TYR A 16 3.42 -0.69 5.72
C TYR A 16 3.66 -1.65 6.90
N LEU A 17 3.12 -2.87 6.84
CA LEU A 17 3.24 -3.88 7.89
C LEU A 17 4.62 -4.55 7.93
N LYS A 18 5.20 -4.85 6.77
CA LYS A 18 6.46 -5.61 6.65
C LYS A 18 7.69 -4.73 6.39
N GLY A 19 7.50 -3.42 6.21
CA GLY A 19 8.55 -2.49 5.76
C GLY A 19 8.78 -2.52 4.24
N SER A 20 8.55 -3.65 3.57
CA SER A 20 8.71 -3.81 2.12
C SER A 20 7.66 -4.74 1.50
N VAL A 21 7.51 -4.64 0.17
CA VAL A 21 6.68 -5.52 -0.65
C VAL A 21 7.43 -5.89 -1.93
N ASN A 22 7.26 -7.12 -2.39
CA ASN A 22 7.77 -7.53 -3.69
C ASN A 22 6.74 -7.19 -4.78
N ILE A 23 7.16 -6.42 -5.77
CA ILE A 23 6.35 -6.01 -6.92
C ILE A 23 7.17 -6.32 -8.17
N GLU A 24 6.64 -7.22 -9.00
CA GLU A 24 7.22 -7.57 -10.30
C GLU A 24 7.24 -6.36 -11.24
N PHE A 25 8.21 -6.33 -12.17
CA PHE A 25 8.35 -5.24 -13.13
C PHE A 25 7.15 -5.11 -14.07
N GLU A 26 6.43 -6.20 -14.31
CA GLU A 26 5.24 -6.26 -15.16
C GLU A 26 3.95 -5.87 -14.42
N ASP A 27 4.01 -5.58 -13.12
CA ASP A 27 2.82 -5.22 -12.35
C ASP A 27 2.20 -3.93 -12.87
N LYS A 28 0.93 -4.01 -13.28
CA LYS A 28 0.17 -2.87 -13.82
C LYS A 28 0.12 -1.64 -12.90
N ASN A 29 0.32 -1.81 -11.59
CA ASN A 29 0.28 -0.72 -10.63
C ASN A 29 1.67 -0.12 -10.36
N LEU A 30 2.75 -0.74 -10.84
CA LEU A 30 4.11 -0.35 -10.52
C LEU A 30 4.41 1.09 -10.96
N ASN A 31 4.16 1.39 -12.23
CA ASN A 31 4.43 2.72 -12.80
C ASN A 31 3.65 3.80 -12.04
N GLU A 32 2.36 3.57 -11.80
CA GLU A 32 1.54 4.52 -11.04
C GLU A 32 2.07 4.76 -9.62
N MET A 33 2.55 3.70 -8.94
CA MET A 33 3.10 3.82 -7.59
C MET A 33 4.46 4.53 -7.59
N ILE A 34 5.27 4.38 -8.63
CA ILE A 34 6.53 5.12 -8.80
C ILE A 34 6.25 6.59 -9.11
N ASP A 35 5.37 6.88 -10.08
CA ASP A 35 5.03 8.24 -10.52
C ASP A 35 4.45 9.09 -9.38
N LYS A 36 3.66 8.46 -8.50
CA LYS A 36 3.08 9.11 -7.32
C LYS A 36 4.02 9.10 -6.11
N ASN A 37 5.24 8.60 -6.27
CA ASN A 37 6.24 8.45 -5.21
C ASN A 37 5.68 7.70 -3.99
N TYR A 38 4.89 6.65 -4.18
CA TYR A 38 4.35 5.84 -3.09
C TYR A 38 5.33 4.76 -2.60
N ILE A 39 6.22 4.34 -3.49
CA ILE A 39 7.23 3.32 -3.22
C ILE A 39 8.59 3.75 -3.78
N SER A 40 9.65 3.29 -3.15
CA SER A 40 11.02 3.37 -3.64
C SER A 40 11.59 1.97 -3.83
N SER A 41 12.41 1.78 -4.87
CA SER A 41 13.11 0.52 -5.08
C SER A 41 14.29 0.39 -4.14
N GLU A 42 14.57 -0.83 -3.68
CA GLU A 42 15.91 -1.16 -3.20
C GLU A 42 16.89 -0.97 -4.36
N THR A 43 17.96 -0.20 -4.13
CA THR A 43 19.08 -0.17 -5.07
C THR A 43 19.71 -1.56 -5.06
N GLY A 44 19.64 -2.25 -6.19
CA GLY A 44 20.29 -3.54 -6.36
C GLY A 44 21.81 -3.39 -6.46
N GLU A 45 22.48 -4.52 -6.66
CA GLU A 45 23.92 -4.53 -6.88
C GLU A 45 24.30 -3.69 -8.11
N THR A 46 25.45 -3.02 -8.02
CA THR A 46 26.02 -2.27 -9.14
C THR A 46 26.90 -3.22 -9.95
N PHE A 47 26.56 -3.41 -11.22
CA PHE A 47 27.33 -4.24 -12.15
C PHE A 47 28.04 -3.36 -13.18
N TYR A 48 29.22 -3.76 -13.62
CA TYR A 48 29.98 -3.00 -14.61
C TYR A 48 29.86 -3.65 -15.98
N ILE A 49 29.33 -2.91 -16.97
CA ILE A 49 29.33 -3.33 -18.38
C ILE A 49 30.26 -2.36 -19.12
N ASN A 50 31.33 -2.89 -19.73
CA ASN A 50 32.35 -2.08 -20.44
C ASN A 50 32.90 -0.91 -19.61
N GLY A 51 33.05 -1.09 -18.29
CA GLY A 51 33.54 -0.04 -17.37
C GLY A 51 32.46 0.97 -16.91
N PHE A 52 31.23 0.87 -17.40
CA PHE A 52 30.11 1.71 -16.96
C PHE A 52 29.34 1.01 -15.82
N PRO A 53 29.13 1.69 -14.67
CA PRO A 53 28.31 1.15 -13.59
C PRO A 53 26.83 1.20 -13.97
N ILE A 54 26.17 0.05 -13.88
CA ILE A 54 24.73 -0.11 -14.04
C ILE A 54 24.16 -0.56 -12.70
N GLN A 55 23.27 0.24 -12.14
CA GLN A 55 22.52 -0.17 -10.95
C GLN A 55 21.38 -1.09 -11.36
N SER A 56 21.41 -2.33 -10.86
CA SER A 56 20.23 -3.17 -10.92
C SER A 56 19.14 -2.61 -10.01
N SER A 57 17.88 -2.81 -10.39
CA SER A 57 16.76 -2.57 -9.50
C SER A 57 16.19 -3.92 -9.09
N THR A 58 15.84 -4.08 -7.81
CA THR A 58 15.20 -5.31 -7.35
C THR A 58 13.66 -5.18 -7.42
N THR A 59 12.97 -6.32 -7.34
CA THR A 59 11.50 -6.32 -7.20
C THR A 59 11.05 -5.91 -5.80
N LYS A 60 11.98 -5.76 -4.85
CA LYS A 60 11.69 -5.36 -3.48
C LYS A 60 11.56 -3.84 -3.38
N ARG A 61 10.39 -3.41 -2.90
CA ARG A 61 9.99 -2.00 -2.84
C ARG A 61 9.62 -1.61 -1.42
N PHE A 62 10.02 -0.41 -1.00
CA PHE A 62 9.75 0.15 0.31
C PHE A 62 8.70 1.24 0.22
N ILE A 63 7.83 1.35 1.22
CA ILE A 63 6.83 2.41 1.27
C ILE A 63 7.50 3.75 1.64
N THR A 64 7.24 4.78 0.85
CA THR A 64 7.73 6.14 1.12
C THR A 64 6.82 6.87 2.10
N THR A 65 7.25 8.04 2.56
CA THR A 65 6.41 8.94 3.37
C THR A 65 5.13 9.35 2.63
N GLU A 66 5.20 9.63 1.33
CA GLU A 66 4.01 10.00 0.54
C GLU A 66 3.06 8.80 0.35
N GLY A 67 3.60 7.60 0.15
CA GLY A 67 2.83 6.36 0.15
C GLY A 67 2.10 6.13 1.47
N ARG A 68 2.76 6.37 2.61
CA ARG A 68 2.13 6.28 3.95
C ARG A 68 1.00 7.30 4.11
N LYS A 69 1.22 8.57 3.72
CA LYS A 69 0.18 9.61 3.79
C LYS A 69 -1.04 9.24 2.93
N ALA A 70 -0.80 8.77 1.71
CA ALA A 70 -1.85 8.39 0.78
C ALA A 70 -2.64 7.17 1.30
N PHE A 71 -1.94 6.15 1.83
CA PHE A 71 -2.55 4.99 2.49
C PHE A 71 -3.45 5.42 3.67
N TRP A 72 -2.91 6.22 4.60
CA TRP A 72 -3.66 6.67 5.77
C TRP A 72 -4.87 7.53 5.41
N LYS A 73 -4.78 8.34 4.34
CA LYS A 73 -5.92 9.11 3.85
C LYS A 73 -7.09 8.21 3.43
N VAL A 74 -6.82 7.06 2.82
CA VAL A 74 -7.86 6.07 2.47
C VAL A 74 -8.39 5.37 3.72
N VAL A 75 -7.51 4.97 4.65
CA VAL A 75 -7.90 4.32 5.91
C VAL A 75 -8.85 5.21 6.72
N PHE A 76 -8.48 6.48 6.94
CA PHE A 76 -9.32 7.42 7.69
C PHE A 76 -10.61 7.80 6.98
N LYS A 77 -10.59 7.93 5.64
CA LYS A 77 -11.76 8.38 4.90
C LYS A 77 -12.79 7.27 4.66
N VAL A 78 -12.35 6.03 4.50
CA VAL A 78 -13.21 4.93 4.05
C VAL A 78 -13.31 3.84 5.12
N PHE A 79 -12.19 3.27 5.54
CA PHE A 79 -12.19 2.08 6.39
C PHE A 79 -12.69 2.35 7.80
N ILE A 80 -12.20 3.41 8.46
CA ILE A 80 -12.60 3.71 9.84
C ILE A 80 -14.10 4.01 9.94
N PRO A 81 -14.70 4.89 9.12
CA PRO A 81 -16.14 5.14 9.17
C PRO A 81 -16.97 3.89 8.88
N SER A 82 -16.59 3.09 7.87
CA SER A 82 -17.29 1.83 7.57
C SER A 82 -17.21 0.84 8.74
N PHE A 83 -16.06 0.72 9.39
CA PHE A 83 -15.88 -0.17 10.54
C PHE A 83 -16.75 0.26 11.72
N ILE A 84 -16.79 1.56 12.04
CA ILE A 84 -17.63 2.11 13.11
C ILE A 84 -19.12 1.85 12.80
N GLY A 85 -19.54 2.06 11.55
CA GLY A 85 -20.92 1.77 11.13
C GLY A 85 -21.31 0.30 11.32
N ILE A 86 -20.46 -0.62 10.85
CA ILE A 86 -20.69 -2.06 10.99
C ILE A 86 -20.70 -2.48 12.47
N ALA A 87 -19.77 -1.97 13.27
CA ALA A 87 -19.71 -2.24 14.71
C ALA A 87 -20.98 -1.73 15.43
N GLY A 88 -21.48 -0.54 15.07
CA GLY A 88 -22.72 0.00 15.62
C GLY A 88 -23.94 -0.85 15.27
N ILE A 89 -24.03 -1.33 14.03
CA ILE A 89 -25.09 -2.26 13.60
C ILE A 89 -24.99 -3.56 14.39
N LEU A 90 -23.80 -4.15 14.52
CA LEU A 90 -23.59 -5.39 15.27
C LEU A 90 -24.01 -5.25 16.73
N VAL A 91 -23.62 -4.16 17.39
CA VAL A 91 -24.02 -3.87 18.78
C VAL A 91 -25.54 -3.74 18.89
N THR A 92 -26.19 -3.09 17.92
CA THR A 92 -27.65 -2.92 17.91
C THR A 92 -28.36 -4.26 17.74
N VAL A 93 -27.89 -5.10 16.83
CA VAL A 93 -28.43 -6.46 16.62
C VAL A 93 -28.25 -7.32 17.88
N LEU A 94 -27.07 -7.27 18.50
CA LEU A 94 -26.81 -8.00 19.74
C LEU A 94 -27.74 -7.56 20.88
N LYS A 95 -28.01 -6.25 21.01
CA LYS A 95 -28.99 -5.75 22.00
C LYS A 95 -30.40 -6.29 21.74
N LEU A 96 -30.86 -6.25 20.49
CA LEU A 96 -32.19 -6.77 20.11
C LEU A 96 -32.33 -8.28 20.39
N LEU A 97 -31.25 -9.05 20.22
CA LEU A 97 -31.25 -10.49 20.52
C LEU A 97 -31.26 -10.81 22.01
N ILE A 98 -30.73 -9.93 22.86
CA ILE A 98 -30.72 -10.11 24.32
C ILE A 98 -32.06 -9.66 24.94
N GLU A 99 -32.70 -8.65 24.35
CA GLU A 99 -33.99 -8.11 24.81
C GLU A 99 -35.22 -8.87 24.23
N SER A 100 -34.98 -9.85 23.34
CA SER A 100 -35.98 -10.79 22.79
C SER A 100 -36.07 -12.08 23.61
#